data_AF-A0A0J5GL79-F1
#
_entry.id   AF-A0A0J5GL79-F1
#
_cell.length_a   1.000
_cell.length_b   1.000
_cell.length_c   1.000
_cell.angle_alpha   90.00
_cell.angle_beta   90.00
_cell.angle_gamma   90.00
#
_symmetry.space_group_name_H-M   'P 1'
#
loop_
_entity.id
_entity.type
_entity.pdbx_description
1 polymer ?
#
loop_
_entity_poly.entity_id
_entity_poly.type
_entity_poly.pdbx_seq_one_letter_code
_entity_poly.pdbx_strand_id
1 'polypeptide(L)'
;MNTVRPEYPRPQVVRNDWKSLNGEWNFAFDDDNVGLKQKWYKIFPSNEKKITVPFAYQTEKSGINDPSFHDVVWYNTTFEV
;
A
#
# COMPACT_ATOMS: atom_id res chain seq x y z
N MET A 1 -5.86 14.79 -11.66
CA MET A 1 -6.46 13.45 -11.77
C MET A 1 -5.37 12.43 -11.48
N ASN A 2 -5.36 11.83 -10.29
CA ASN A 2 -4.40 10.78 -9.91
C ASN A 2 -4.85 9.45 -10.51
N THR A 3 -4.43 9.18 -11.74
CA THR A 3 -4.77 7.93 -12.42
C THR A 3 -3.92 6.80 -11.85
N VAL A 4 -4.48 6.11 -10.85
CA VAL A 4 -4.04 4.79 -10.39
C VAL A 4 -4.06 3.87 -11.61
N ARG A 5 -2.89 3.37 -12.05
CA ARG A 5 -2.77 2.59 -13.29
C ARG A 5 -3.46 1.23 -13.14
N PRO A 6 -4.59 0.98 -13.80
CA PRO A 6 -5.28 -0.30 -13.70
C PRO A 6 -4.82 -1.29 -14.79
N GLU A 7 -3.87 -0.89 -15.64
CA GLU A 7 -3.44 -1.65 -16.81
C GLU A 7 -2.69 -2.92 -16.42
N TYR A 8 -2.97 -4.00 -17.15
CA TYR A 8 -2.30 -5.29 -16.96
C TYR A 8 -0.81 -5.13 -17.34
N PRO A 9 0.16 -5.58 -16.50
CA PRO A 9 1.59 -5.31 -16.70
C PRO A 9 2.17 -5.80 -18.03
N ARG A 10 1.54 -6.80 -18.67
CA ARG A 10 1.96 -7.35 -19.97
C ARG A 10 0.77 -7.49 -20.93
N PRO A 11 0.44 -6.44 -21.71
CA PRO A 11 -0.78 -6.39 -22.52
C PRO A 11 -0.97 -7.56 -23.52
N GLN A 12 0.12 -8.24 -23.90
CA GLN A 12 0.08 -9.38 -24.84
C GLN A 12 -0.21 -10.74 -24.17
N VAL A 13 -0.17 -10.84 -22.84
CA VAL A 13 -0.34 -12.10 -22.08
C VAL A 13 -1.30 -11.92 -20.89
N VAL A 14 -2.43 -11.26 -21.17
CA VAL A 14 -3.48 -10.99 -20.19
C VAL A 14 -4.15 -12.31 -19.78
N ARG A 15 -4.28 -12.51 -18.46
CA ARG A 15 -5.11 -13.58 -17.90
C ARG A 15 -6.50 -13.02 -17.60
N ASN A 16 -7.54 -13.82 -17.86
CA ASN A 16 -8.93 -13.39 -17.67
C ASN A 16 -9.24 -13.04 -16.21
N ASP A 17 -8.71 -13.82 -15.27
CA ASP A 17 -8.95 -13.62 -13.83
C ASP A 17 -7.86 -12.75 -13.19
N TRP A 18 -7.61 -11.55 -13.75
CA TRP A 18 -6.68 -10.59 -13.19
C TRP A 18 -7.39 -9.34 -12.69
N LYS A 19 -7.03 -8.92 -11.49
CA LYS A 19 -7.51 -7.68 -10.86
C LYS A 19 -6.31 -6.87 -10.40
N SER A 20 -6.27 -5.59 -10.79
CA SER A 20 -5.32 -4.65 -10.20
C SER A 20 -5.68 -4.41 -8.75
N LEU A 21 -4.69 -4.47 -7.86
CA LEU A 21 -4.82 -4.02 -6.47
C LEU A 21 -4.25 -2.61 -6.27
N ASN A 22 -3.89 -1.90 -7.34
CA ASN A 22 -3.51 -0.49 -7.22
C ASN A 22 -4.71 0.33 -6.73
N GLY A 23 -4.47 1.30 -5.85
CA GLY A 23 -5.52 2.09 -5.21
C GLY A 23 -5.10 2.56 -3.83
N GLU A 24 -6.09 2.96 -3.03
CA GLU A 24 -5.87 3.37 -1.64
C GLU A 24 -5.72 2.16 -0.73
N TRP A 25 -4.66 2.14 0.07
CA TRP A 25 -4.36 1.10 1.05
C TRP A 25 -4.17 1.71 2.45
N ASN A 26 -4.37 0.91 3.48
CA ASN A 26 -3.94 1.23 4.84
C ASN A 26 -2.42 1.14 4.91
N PHE A 27 -1.79 2.09 5.61
CA PHE A 27 -0.35 2.22 5.70
C PHE A 27 0.09 2.61 7.10
N ALA A 28 1.18 2.06 7.60
CA ALA A 28 1.74 2.44 8.89
C ALA A 28 3.27 2.37 8.89
N PHE A 29 3.90 3.34 9.55
CA PHE A 29 5.32 3.28 9.90
C PHE A 29 5.49 2.46 11.19
N ASP A 30 6.52 1.62 11.24
CA ASP A 30 6.84 0.74 12.36
C ASP A 30 8.28 1.00 12.82
N ASP A 31 8.56 2.23 13.22
CA ASP A 31 9.91 2.69 13.56
C ASP A 31 10.52 1.94 14.75
N ASP A 32 9.67 1.43 15.65
CA ASP A 32 10.07 0.60 16.79
C ASP A 32 10.15 -0.90 16.45
N ASN A 33 9.84 -1.30 15.21
CA ASN A 33 9.82 -2.68 14.72
C ASN A 33 9.01 -3.64 15.62
N VAL A 34 7.80 -3.22 16.01
CA VAL A 34 6.89 -3.96 16.90
C VAL A 34 5.73 -4.63 16.17
N GLY A 35 5.49 -4.31 14.90
CA GLY A 35 4.31 -4.73 14.15
C GLY A 35 4.13 -6.25 14.07
N LEU A 36 5.23 -7.00 13.93
CA LEU A 36 5.19 -8.47 13.98
C LEU A 36 4.77 -8.97 15.37
N LYS A 37 5.35 -8.42 16.44
CA LYS A 37 5.04 -8.79 17.83
C LYS A 37 3.59 -8.46 18.18
N GLN A 38 3.08 -7.34 17.70
CA GLN A 38 1.71 -6.88 17.90
C GLN A 38 0.70 -7.49 16.91
N LYS A 39 1.18 -8.31 15.95
CA LYS A 39 0.36 -9.02 14.96
C LYS A 39 -0.45 -8.07 14.06
N TRP A 40 0.18 -7.03 13.54
CA TRP A 40 -0.45 -6.06 12.63
C TRP A 40 -1.01 -6.70 11.35
N TYR A 41 -0.51 -7.87 10.95
CA TYR A 41 -1.05 -8.69 9.87
C TYR A 41 -2.45 -9.29 10.17
N LYS A 42 -2.90 -9.29 11.43
CA LYS A 42 -4.26 -9.73 11.82
C LYS A 42 -5.18 -8.54 12.11
N ILE A 43 -4.66 -7.57 12.86
CA ILE A 43 -5.38 -6.36 13.26
C ILE A 43 -4.44 -5.20 12.99
N PHE A 44 -4.75 -4.42 11.96
CA PHE A 44 -3.92 -3.28 11.56
C PHE A 44 -3.94 -2.21 12.66
N PRO A 45 -2.83 -1.48 12.88
CA PRO A 45 -2.75 -0.49 13.95
C PRO A 45 -3.70 0.69 13.70
N SER A 46 -4.23 1.27 14.77
CA SER A 46 -5.25 2.33 14.70
C SER A 46 -4.73 3.68 14.21
N ASN A 47 -3.42 3.92 14.28
CA ASN A 47 -2.76 5.13 13.78
C ASN A 47 -2.37 4.99 12.29
N GLU A 48 -3.09 4.15 11.54
CA GLU A 48 -2.93 4.00 10.10
C GLU A 48 -3.13 5.31 9.34
N LYS A 49 -2.39 5.44 8.25
CA LYS A 49 -2.54 6.44 7.21
C LYS A 49 -3.12 5.78 5.96
N LYS A 50 -3.51 6.58 4.97
CA LYS A 50 -3.92 6.10 3.65
C LYS A 50 -2.82 6.39 2.63
N ILE A 51 -2.44 5.39 1.85
CA ILE A 51 -1.44 5.52 0.78
C ILE A 51 -2.03 5.11 -0.57
N THR A 52 -1.70 5.86 -1.62
CA THR A 52 -2.06 5.54 -3.00
C THR A 52 -0.98 4.66 -3.64
N VAL A 53 -1.23 3.36 -3.73
CA VAL A 53 -0.38 2.40 -4.46
C VAL A 53 -0.58 2.61 -5.97
N PRO A 54 0.49 2.71 -6.79
CA PRO A 54 1.85 2.23 -6.53
C PRO A 54 2.88 3.34 -6.20
N PHE A 55 2.44 4.50 -5.73
CA PHE A 55 3.37 5.60 -5.46
C PHE A 55 4.15 5.37 -4.16
N ALA A 56 5.45 5.66 -4.17
CA ALA A 56 6.29 5.60 -2.97
C ALA A 56 5.84 6.65 -1.94
N TYR A 57 5.87 6.31 -0.66
CA TYR A 57 5.32 7.14 0.43
C TYR A 57 6.00 8.53 0.52
N GLN A 58 7.26 8.65 0.08
CA GLN A 58 7.99 9.91 0.05
C GLN A 58 7.43 10.91 -0.98
N THR A 59 6.58 10.46 -1.89
CA THR A 59 6.04 11.32 -2.96
C THR A 59 4.70 11.91 -2.59
N GLU A 60 4.43 13.15 -3.02
CA GLU A 60 3.13 13.82 -2.87
C GLU A 60 1.98 12.99 -3.46
N LYS A 61 2.22 12.30 -4.59
CA LYS A 61 1.22 11.46 -5.25
C LYS A 61 0.73 10.28 -4.41
N SER A 62 1.52 9.86 -3.41
CA SER A 62 1.12 8.78 -2.49
C SER A 62 0.08 9.22 -1.47
N GLY A 63 -0.06 10.53 -1.22
CA GLY A 63 -0.87 11.09 -0.13
C GLY A 63 -0.14 11.15 1.23
N ILE A 64 1.05 10.57 1.36
CA ILE A 64 1.85 10.60 2.60
C ILE A 64 2.87 11.75 2.58
N ASN A 65 3.67 11.86 1.52
CA ASN A 65 4.66 12.92 1.31
C ASN A 65 5.68 13.09 2.47
N ASP A 66 6.12 11.97 3.04
CA ASP A 66 7.09 11.97 4.13
C ASP A 66 8.48 11.53 3.62
N PRO A 67 9.46 12.45 3.49
CA PRO A 67 10.80 12.11 3.00
C PRO A 67 11.70 11.49 4.08
N SER A 68 11.24 11.36 5.33
CA SER A 68 12.04 10.81 6.40
C SER A 68 12.24 9.29 6.24
N PHE A 69 13.24 8.80 6.95
CA PHE A 69 13.67 7.42 6.86
C PHE A 69 12.90 6.56 7.86
N HIS A 70 12.24 5.53 7.35
CA HIS A 70 11.49 4.53 8.12
C HIS A 70 11.93 3.15 7.65
N ASP A 71 12.57 2.38 8.54
CA ASP A 71 13.13 1.06 8.20
C ASP A 71 12.04 0.02 7.91
N VAL A 72 10.94 0.08 8.66
CA VAL A 72 9.85 -0.90 8.58
C VAL A 72 8.54 -0.17 8.33
N VAL A 73 7.84 -0.60 7.28
CA VAL A 73 6.54 -0.07 6.90
C VAL A 73 5.57 -1.20 6.61
N TRP A 74 4.30 -0.96 6.88
CA TRP A 74 3.23 -1.93 6.72
C TRP A 74 2.19 -1.42 5.74
N TYR A 75 1.70 -2.34 4.90
CA TYR A 75 0.62 -2.13 3.96
C TYR A 75 -0.50 -3.12 4.26
N ASN A 76 -1.75 -2.66 4.20
CA ASN A 76 -2.92 -3.52 4.35
C ASN A 76 -4.05 -3.08 3.41
N THR A 77 -4.69 -4.05 2.79
CA THR A 77 -5.88 -3.85 1.96
C THR A 77 -6.72 -5.12 1.98
N THR A 78 -7.95 -5.03 1.52
CA THR A 78 -8.86 -6.17 1.33
C THR A 78 -9.32 -6.21 -0.12
N PHE A 79 -9.64 -7.41 -0.60
CA PHE A 79 -10.19 -7.60 -1.94
C PHE A 79 -11.16 -8.79 -1.95
N GLU A 80 -12.11 -8.73 -2.85
CA GLU A 80 -13.05 -9.81 -3.14
C GLU A 80 -12.46 -10.81 -4.15
N VAL A 81 -12.78 -12.09 -3.96
CA VAL A 81 -12.39 -13.23 -4.81
C VAL A 81 -13.64 -13.84 -5.42
#